data_AF-A0A117RX33-F1
#
_entry.id   AF-A0A117RX33-F1
#
_cell.length_a   1.000
_cell.length_b   1.000
_cell.length_c   1.000
_cell.angle_alpha   90.00
_cell.angle_beta   90.00
_cell.angle_gamma   90.00
#
_symmetry.space_group_name_H-M   'P 1'
#
loop_
_entity.id
_entity.type
_entity.pdbx_description
1 polymer ?
#
loop_
_entity_poly.entity_id
_entity_poly.type
_entity_poly.pdbx_seq_one_letter_code
_entity_poly.pdbx_strand_id
1 'polypeptide(L)'
;MRCFSFDDQYFDNARKLDVDHLVPLSEAWDSGACGWTAKEREAYANDLDDERALIAVSAASDRSKADQDPRTWLPPYAVYLCRAALSEALSRCPNEPITVTLAW
;
A
#
# COMPACT_ATOMS: atom_id res chain seq x y z
N MET A 1 -5.89 -14.62 15.21
CA MET A 1 -4.69 -14.25 14.43
C MET A 1 -4.47 -12.75 14.63
N ARG A 2 -3.24 -12.28 14.91
CA ARG A 2 -2.96 -10.84 14.89
C ARG A 2 -2.79 -10.49 13.40
N CYS A 3 -3.78 -9.84 12.80
CA CYS A 3 -3.65 -9.34 11.44
C CYS A 3 -2.78 -8.08 11.51
N PHE A 4 -1.80 -8.00 10.63
CA PHE A 4 -0.92 -6.85 10.46
C PHE A 4 -1.76 -5.67 9.93
N SER A 5 -2.52 -5.01 10.82
CA SER A 5 -3.55 -4.01 10.49
C SER A 5 -3.09 -2.59 10.83
N PHE A 6 -3.57 -1.61 10.06
CA PHE A 6 -3.36 -0.17 10.30
C PHE A 6 -3.84 0.31 11.68
N ASP A 7 -4.66 -0.47 12.38
CA ASP A 7 -5.34 -0.11 13.63
C ASP A 7 -5.07 -1.05 14.82
N ASP A 8 -4.10 -1.98 14.72
CA ASP A 8 -3.75 -3.00 15.74
C ASP A 8 -4.96 -3.81 16.26
N GLN A 9 -5.95 -4.05 15.42
CA GLN A 9 -7.12 -4.86 15.77
C GLN A 9 -6.94 -6.35 15.45
N TYR A 10 -7.67 -7.17 16.21
CA TYR A 10 -7.74 -8.62 16.01
C TYR A 10 -9.06 -9.00 15.36
N PHE A 11 -8.97 -9.86 14.35
CA PHE A 11 -10.12 -10.35 13.62
C PHE A 11 -10.12 -11.88 13.56
N ASP A 12 -11.30 -12.45 13.70
CA ASP A 12 -11.61 -13.87 13.56
C ASP A 12 -12.61 -14.14 12.41
N ASN A 13 -13.05 -13.06 11.74
CA ASN A 13 -13.98 -13.10 10.63
C ASN A 13 -13.38 -12.36 9.43
N ALA A 14 -13.15 -13.08 8.33
CA ALA A 14 -12.58 -12.53 7.11
C ALA A 14 -13.41 -11.38 6.51
N ARG A 15 -14.72 -11.31 6.75
CA ARG A 15 -15.58 -10.22 6.25
C ARG A 15 -15.31 -8.85 6.89
N LYS A 16 -14.50 -8.81 7.96
CA LYS A 16 -14.06 -7.57 8.60
C LYS A 16 -12.73 -7.06 8.05
N LEU A 17 -12.13 -7.80 7.13
CA LEU A 17 -10.85 -7.50 6.52
C LEU A 17 -11.03 -7.21 5.04
N ASP A 18 -10.26 -6.23 4.55
CA ASP A 18 -10.05 -5.97 3.14
C ASP A 18 -8.54 -6.18 2.84
N VAL A 19 -8.22 -6.49 1.58
CA VAL A 19 -6.83 -6.52 1.08
C VAL A 19 -6.59 -5.18 0.39
N ASP A 20 -5.62 -4.42 0.90
CA ASP A 20 -5.32 -3.06 0.44
C ASP A 20 -3.87 -2.97 -0.04
N HIS A 21 -3.62 -2.00 -0.93
CA HIS A 21 -2.28 -1.62 -1.36
C HIS A 21 -1.69 -0.60 -0.39
N LEU A 22 -0.48 -0.88 0.11
CA LEU A 22 0.23 0.05 0.99
C LEU A 22 0.55 1.39 0.27
N VAL A 23 0.86 1.32 -1.03
CA VAL A 23 0.82 2.48 -1.95
C VAL A 23 -0.41 2.30 -2.87
N PRO A 24 -1.44 3.16 -2.78
CA PRO A 24 -2.62 3.10 -3.65
C PRO A 24 -2.26 3.10 -5.14
N LEU A 25 -3.08 2.42 -5.95
CA LEU A 25 -2.87 2.37 -7.41
C LEU A 25 -2.92 3.75 -8.08
N SER A 26 -3.79 4.66 -7.59
CA SER A 26 -3.88 6.05 -8.07
C SER A 26 -2.60 6.83 -7.77
N GLU A 27 -2.09 6.73 -6.55
CA GLU A 27 -0.82 7.34 -6.16
C GLU A 27 0.32 6.77 -7.02
N ALA A 28 0.44 5.45 -7.15
CA ALA A 28 1.45 4.84 -8.01
C ALA A 28 1.41 5.38 -9.45
N TRP A 29 0.21 5.62 -10.00
CA TRP A 29 0.01 6.21 -11.31
C TRP A 29 0.56 7.63 -11.41
N ASP A 30 0.16 8.51 -10.49
CA ASP A 30 0.57 9.92 -10.43
C ASP A 30 2.09 10.07 -10.23
N SER A 31 2.69 9.06 -9.61
CA SER A 31 4.11 8.98 -9.25
C SER A 31 5.04 8.40 -10.29
N GLY A 32 4.51 7.87 -11.40
CA GLY A 32 5.33 7.36 -12.51
C GLY A 32 4.85 6.05 -13.14
N ALA A 33 3.93 5.32 -12.51
CA ALA A 33 3.34 4.12 -13.12
C ALA A 33 2.46 4.44 -14.34
N CYS A 34 2.16 5.73 -14.60
CA CYS A 34 1.59 6.18 -15.87
C CYS A 34 2.46 5.81 -17.09
N GLY A 35 3.79 5.68 -16.91
CA GLY A 35 4.72 5.23 -17.94
C GLY A 35 4.84 3.72 -18.09
N TRP A 36 4.26 2.93 -17.18
CA TRP A 36 4.32 1.48 -17.23
C TRP A 36 3.45 0.90 -18.35
N THR A 37 3.82 -0.29 -18.81
CA THR A 37 2.95 -1.14 -19.62
C THR A 37 1.76 -1.64 -18.80
N ALA A 38 0.71 -2.12 -19.48
CA ALA A 38 -0.42 -2.74 -18.80
C ALA A 38 0.01 -3.96 -17.95
N LYS A 39 1.00 -4.72 -18.43
CA LYS A 39 1.52 -5.91 -17.74
C LYS A 39 2.25 -5.55 -16.45
N GLU A 40 3.04 -4.48 -16.45
CA GLU A 40 3.73 -4.02 -15.24
C GLU A 40 2.74 -3.52 -14.18
N ARG A 41 1.68 -2.80 -14.59
CA ARG A 41 0.61 -2.40 -13.66
C ARG A 41 -0.14 -3.60 -13.08
N GLU A 42 -0.44 -4.60 -13.90
CA GLU A 42 -1.09 -5.82 -13.45
C GLU A 42 -0.20 -6.62 -12.48
N ALA A 43 1.10 -6.70 -12.78
CA ALA A 43 2.07 -7.35 -11.90
C ALA A 43 2.12 -6.67 -10.52
N TYR A 44 2.25 -5.33 -10.50
CA TYR A 44 2.22 -4.56 -9.25
C TYR A 44 0.90 -4.73 -8.48
N ALA A 45 -0.24 -4.68 -9.16
CA ALA A 45 -1.55 -4.78 -8.52
C ALA A 45 -1.77 -6.14 -7.83
N ASN A 46 -1.06 -7.18 -8.25
CA ASN A 46 -1.21 -8.56 -7.77
C ASN A 46 0.08 -9.14 -7.17
N ASP A 47 1.04 -8.30 -6.80
CA ASP A 47 2.31 -8.75 -6.25
C ASP A 47 2.10 -9.35 -4.84
N LEU A 48 2.37 -10.66 -4.72
CA LEU A 48 2.33 -11.41 -3.47
C LEU A 48 3.73 -11.76 -2.95
N ASP A 49 4.76 -11.48 -3.74
CA ASP A 49 6.16 -11.76 -3.41
C ASP A 49 6.78 -10.61 -2.61
N ASP A 50 6.27 -9.38 -2.77
CA ASP A 50 6.65 -8.21 -1.95
C ASP A 50 5.65 -7.97 -0.80
N GLU A 51 6.11 -8.15 0.45
CA GLU A 51 5.33 -7.90 1.67
C GLU A 51 4.89 -6.43 1.87
N ARG A 52 5.33 -5.51 0.99
CA ARG A 52 4.91 -4.11 0.96
C ARG A 52 3.82 -3.85 -0.06
N ALA A 53 3.56 -4.78 -0.99
CA ALA A 53 2.57 -4.57 -2.05
C ALA A 53 1.14 -4.67 -1.54
N LEU A 54 0.82 -5.75 -0.81
CA LEU A 54 -0.53 -6.06 -0.34
C LEU A 54 -0.55 -6.33 1.17
N ILE A 55 -1.56 -5.79 1.86
CA ILE A 55 -1.73 -5.94 3.31
C ILE A 55 -3.19 -6.21 3.65
N ALA A 56 -3.43 -7.13 4.60
CA ALA A 56 -4.75 -7.39 5.15
C ALA A 56 -5.05 -6.40 6.28
N VAL A 57 -6.04 -5.54 6.07
CA VAL A 57 -6.37 -4.42 6.98
C VAL A 57 -7.84 -4.48 7.37
N SER A 58 -8.23 -3.75 8.41
CA SER A 58 -9.66 -3.64 8.73
C SER A 58 -10.41 -2.94 7.60
N ALA A 59 -11.59 -3.44 7.26
CA ALA A 59 -12.46 -2.83 6.25
C ALA A 59 -12.83 -1.37 6.60
N ALA A 60 -12.81 -1.01 7.89
CA ALA A 60 -13.04 0.36 8.33
C ALA A 60 -11.85 1.26 8.01
N SER A 61 -10.62 0.82 8.30
CA SER A 61 -9.41 1.59 7.98
C SER A 61 -9.21 1.73 6.47
N ASP A 62 -9.42 0.67 5.70
CA ASP A 62 -9.32 0.71 4.23
C ASP A 62 -10.27 1.77 3.63
N ARG A 63 -11.55 1.74 4.02
CA ARG A 63 -12.54 2.73 3.57
C ARG A 63 -12.26 4.15 4.05
N SER A 64 -11.63 4.29 5.21
CA SER A 64 -11.20 5.60 5.73
C SER A 64 -10.01 6.16 4.96
N LYS A 65 -9.09 5.29 4.51
CA LYS A 65 -7.93 5.64 3.70
C LYS A 65 -8.36 5.98 2.26
N ALA A 66 -9.15 5.12 1.65
CA ALA A 66 -9.55 5.22 0.24
C ALA A 66 -8.32 5.43 -0.67
N ASP A 67 -8.33 6.50 -1.48
CA ASP A 67 -7.24 6.90 -2.38
C ASP A 67 -6.35 8.01 -1.80
N GLN A 68 -6.47 8.31 -0.50
CA GLN A 68 -5.77 9.43 0.13
C GLN A 68 -4.28 9.16 0.26
N ASP A 69 -3.48 10.20 0.00
CA ASP A 69 -2.04 10.16 0.18
C ASP A 69 -1.65 10.14 1.67
N PRO A 70 -0.47 9.59 2.03
CA PRO A 70 0.03 9.58 3.40
C PRO A 70 0.16 10.94 4.11
N ARG A 71 0.08 12.10 3.43
CA ARG A 71 -0.05 13.40 4.12
C ARG A 71 -1.47 13.71 4.54
N THR A 72 -2.45 13.16 3.83
CA THR A 72 -3.87 13.35 4.10
C THR A 72 -4.36 12.30 5.09
N TRP A 73 -3.88 11.06 4.97
CA TRP A 73 -4.27 9.96 5.86
C TRP A 73 -3.06 9.20 6.40
N LEU A 74 -3.05 8.95 7.70
CA LEU A 74 -2.02 8.14 8.35
C LEU A 74 -2.66 6.99 9.12
N PRO A 75 -2.03 5.80 9.13
CA PRO A 75 -2.51 4.68 9.92
C PRO A 75 -2.44 5.04 11.41
N PRO A 76 -3.50 4.78 12.19
CA PRO A 76 -3.52 5.11 13.62
C PRO A 76 -2.52 4.29 14.44
N TYR A 77 -2.11 3.12 13.96
CA TYR A 77 -1.10 2.31 14.62
C TYR A 77 0.33 2.73 14.24
N ALA A 78 1.07 3.23 15.22
CA ALA A 78 2.35 3.90 15.03
C ALA A 78 3.41 3.07 14.28
N VAL A 79 3.39 1.74 14.40
CA VAL A 79 4.38 0.88 13.72
C VAL A 79 4.25 0.92 12.19
N TYR A 80 3.09 1.33 11.67
CA TYR A 80 2.85 1.49 10.23
C TYR A 80 3.16 2.90 9.72
N LEU A 81 3.42 3.87 10.60
CA LEU A 81 3.75 5.23 10.17
C LEU A 81 5.02 5.27 9.32
N CYS A 82 6.06 4.52 9.71
CA CYS A 82 7.29 4.45 8.90
C CYS A 82 7.03 3.79 7.54
N ARG A 83 6.18 2.75 7.48
CA ARG A 83 5.80 2.10 6.21
C ARG A 83 4.99 3.03 5.31
N ALA A 84 4.04 3.78 5.85
CA ALA A 84 3.26 4.78 5.12
C ALA A 84 4.11 6.00 4.69
N ALA A 85 5.11 6.40 5.49
CA ALA A 85 6.03 7.46 5.10
C ALA A 85 7.04 7.01 4.03
N LEU A 86 7.48 5.75 4.08
CA LEU A 86 8.32 5.14 3.03
C LEU A 86 7.55 4.99 1.72
N SER A 87 6.27 4.60 1.80
CA SER A 87 5.39 4.47 0.63
C SER A 87 5.26 5.80 -0.11
N GLU A 88 5.07 6.89 0.64
CA GLU A 88 5.09 8.28 0.14
C GLU A 88 6.43 8.70 -0.49
N ALA A 89 7.55 8.32 0.12
CA ALA A 89 8.87 8.66 -0.42
C ALA A 89 9.15 7.93 -1.75
N LEU A 90 8.67 6.70 -1.89
CA LEU A 90 8.77 5.91 -3.13
C LEU A 90 7.88 6.47 -4.25
N SER A 91 6.75 7.10 -3.91
CA SER A 91 5.87 7.75 -4.89
C SER A 91 6.36 9.14 -5.37
N ARG A 92 7.40 9.73 -4.77
CA ARG A 92 7.79 11.13 -5.09
C ARG A 92 9.07 11.33 -5.90
N CYS A 93 9.67 10.27 -6.43
CA CYS A 93 10.85 10.40 -7.27
C CYS A 93 10.47 10.33 -8.76
N PRO A 94 10.25 11.47 -9.47
CA PRO A 94 10.04 11.45 -10.90
C PRO A 94 11.39 11.27 -11.60
N ASN A 95 11.43 10.37 -12.57
CA ASN A 95 12.50 10.10 -13.54
C ASN A 95 13.52 8.99 -13.22
N GLU A 96 13.36 8.25 -12.13
CA GLU A 96 13.85 6.87 -12.17
C GLU A 96 12.66 5.95 -12.48
N PRO A 97 12.81 4.95 -13.37
CA PRO A 97 11.81 3.90 -13.41
C PRO A 97 11.68 3.41 -11.97
N ILE A 98 10.45 3.31 -11.46
CA ILE A 98 10.16 2.52 -10.26
C ILE A 98 10.54 1.09 -10.63
N THR A 99 11.83 0.83 -10.54
CA THR A 99 12.39 -0.48 -10.42
C THR A 99 12.22 -0.73 -8.95
N VAL A 100 11.19 -1.51 -8.61
CA VAL A 100 11.26 -2.34 -7.41
C VAL A 100 12.44 -3.28 -7.68
N THR A 101 13.66 -2.77 -7.51
CA THR A 101 14.86 -3.57 -7.52
C THR A 101 14.99 -4.09 -6.11
N LEU A 102 14.67 -5.37 -6.00
CA LEU A 102 15.12 -6.33 -4.99
C LEU A 102 16.23 -5.80 -4.07
N ALA A 103 15.97 -5.86 -2.78
CA ALA A 103 16.99 -6.18 -1.79
C ALA A 103 16.45 -7.35 -0.96
N TRP A 104 16.51 -8.52 -1.60
CA TRP A 104 16.13 -9.89 -1.18
C TRP A 104 14.69 -10.11 -0.70
#